data_AF-A0AAU5UCP0-F1
#
_entry.id   AF-A0AAU5UCP0-F1
#
_cell.length_a   1.000
_cell.length_b   1.000
_cell.length_c   1.000
_cell.angle_alpha   90.00
_cell.angle_beta   90.00
_cell.angle_gamma   90.00
#
_symmetry.space_group_name_H-M   'P 1'
#
loop_
_entity.id
_entity.type
_entity.pdbx_description
1 polymer ?
#
loop_
_entity_poly.entity_id
_entity_poly.type
_entity_poly.pdbx_seq_one_letter_code
_entity_poly.pdbx_strand_id
1 'polypeptide(L)'
;MKLSRRQLLAASTVAGATLALPGVASGAPNLVRRDRPTLPSGIASADVTPSSAVVWSKTDRPGRLVVQLTSHGRFDKAIHLRGPKTSADDDFTARLPLRGLRPGQRYDYRLGFEDASGRIGQTLDGSFTTPGRNRPVSFVFTGDTAGQGYGINPELGGMIAYKAMHETRPDFFLHSGDNIYADGPLAAELKVADGTIWKNVVTEEVSKVAETLAEYRGRYKYNLMDSNVRSLYADVPLVAQWDDHETLNNWYPGEILTDDRYTEKRVDVLAARAKKAFLEYLPMEHVSGRDRIYRKVSYGPLLDVFCLDMRTYRGANPVPSTVGPVAMLGAEQAAWLVREVAASRATWKVIASDMPLGLLVPDGDLIEAVANGLPGAPGGREHEIAWVLSQFKSTRCGTRSG
;
A
#
# COMPACT_ATOMS: atom_id res chain seq x y z
N MET A 1 6.74 3.01 -84.88
CA MET A 1 7.17 4.39 -84.61
C MET A 1 8.27 4.33 -83.55
N LYS A 2 9.52 4.60 -83.94
CA LYS A 2 10.70 4.61 -83.04
C LYS A 2 10.85 6.00 -82.44
N LEU A 3 11.27 6.09 -81.18
CA LEU A 3 12.13 7.17 -80.65
C LEU A 3 12.93 6.64 -79.43
N SER A 4 14.22 6.98 -79.40
CA SER A 4 15.37 6.47 -78.62
C SER A 4 15.54 7.10 -77.23
N ARG A 5 15.99 6.39 -76.18
CA ARG A 5 17.38 6.16 -75.69
C ARG A 5 18.33 7.38 -75.68
N ARG A 6 18.37 8.14 -74.57
CA ARG A 6 19.57 8.65 -73.86
C ARG A 6 19.18 9.47 -72.61
N GLN A 7 19.95 9.29 -71.53
CA GLN A 7 19.97 10.04 -70.26
C GLN A 7 18.84 9.66 -69.26
N LEU A 8 19.08 9.16 -68.04
CA LEU A 8 20.27 9.13 -67.17
C LEU A 8 20.32 7.85 -66.31
N LEU A 9 21.55 7.40 -66.09
CA LEU A 9 22.03 6.29 -65.25
C LEU A 9 21.54 6.40 -63.79
N ALA A 10 21.06 5.32 -63.16
CA ALA A 10 21.77 4.14 -62.60
C ALA A 10 22.27 4.42 -61.17
N ALA A 11 21.63 3.79 -60.18
CA ALA A 11 22.06 2.56 -59.49
C ALA A 11 22.59 2.93 -58.11
N SER A 12 22.09 2.36 -57.02
CA SER A 12 22.43 0.97 -56.69
C SER A 12 21.49 0.42 -55.61
N THR A 13 21.00 -0.79 -55.87
CA THR A 13 20.36 -1.68 -54.93
C THR A 13 21.42 -2.37 -54.08
N VAL A 14 21.26 -2.32 -52.75
CA VAL A 14 21.83 -3.34 -51.85
C VAL A 14 20.68 -3.87 -51.01
N ALA A 15 20.34 -5.14 -51.24
CA ALA A 15 19.49 -5.92 -50.37
C ALA A 15 20.28 -6.27 -49.10
N GLY A 16 19.74 -5.92 -47.94
CA GLY A 16 20.26 -6.31 -46.62
C GLY A 16 19.11 -6.83 -45.77
N ALA A 17 19.22 -8.10 -45.36
CA ALA A 17 18.23 -8.81 -44.57
C ALA A 17 17.94 -8.10 -43.24
N THR A 18 16.68 -7.77 -42.98
CA THR A 18 16.22 -7.29 -41.68
C THR A 18 15.88 -8.48 -40.78
N LEU A 19 16.73 -8.68 -39.77
CA LEU A 19 16.43 -9.47 -38.57
C LEU A 19 15.11 -8.99 -37.96
N ALA A 20 14.15 -9.90 -37.82
CA ALA A 20 12.93 -9.66 -37.07
C ALA A 20 13.27 -9.57 -35.57
N LEU A 21 13.29 -8.35 -35.03
CA LEU A 21 13.24 -8.11 -33.60
C LEU A 21 11.77 -8.26 -33.13
N PRO A 22 11.50 -8.90 -31.99
CA PRO A 22 10.16 -8.96 -31.44
C PRO A 22 9.69 -7.55 -31.10
N GLY A 23 8.53 -7.18 -31.65
CA GLY A 23 7.93 -5.87 -31.49
C GLY A 23 7.67 -5.54 -30.02
N VAL A 24 8.38 -4.52 -29.53
CA VAL A 24 7.97 -3.79 -28.35
C VAL A 24 6.67 -3.09 -28.74
N ALA A 25 5.55 -3.49 -28.14
CA ALA A 25 4.28 -2.80 -28.33
C ALA A 25 4.43 -1.38 -27.75
N SER A 26 4.75 -0.42 -28.60
CA SER A 26 4.65 1.00 -28.28
C SER A 26 3.17 1.34 -28.18
N GLY A 27 2.65 1.31 -26.95
CA GLY A 27 1.33 1.86 -26.64
C GLY A 27 1.25 3.30 -27.14
N ALA A 28 0.21 3.61 -27.92
CA ALA A 28 -0.03 4.97 -28.39
C ALA A 28 -0.07 5.93 -27.19
N PRO A 29 0.57 7.11 -27.27
CA PRO A 29 0.54 8.07 -26.18
C PRO A 29 -0.92 8.49 -25.93
N ASN A 30 -1.44 8.19 -24.73
CA ASN A 30 -2.71 8.72 -24.27
C ASN A 30 -2.63 10.25 -24.30
N LEU A 31 -3.29 10.88 -25.27
CA LEU A 31 -3.35 12.34 -25.37
C LEU A 31 -4.08 12.87 -24.14
N VAL A 32 -3.34 13.44 -23.19
CA VAL A 32 -3.91 14.09 -21.99
C VAL A 32 -4.66 15.34 -22.46
N ARG A 33 -5.97 15.22 -22.66
CA ARG A 33 -6.81 16.39 -22.90
C ARG A 33 -7.03 17.10 -21.57
N ARG A 34 -6.54 18.35 -21.45
CA ARG A 34 -6.58 19.14 -20.20
C ARG A 34 -8.00 19.33 -19.64
N ASP A 35 -9.03 19.19 -20.47
CA ASP A 35 -10.45 19.28 -20.10
C ASP A 35 -11.03 17.98 -19.51
N ARG A 36 -10.25 16.90 -19.41
CA ARG A 36 -10.72 15.61 -18.93
C ARG A 36 -10.08 15.18 -17.60
N PRO A 37 -10.75 14.34 -16.80
CA PRO A 37 -10.17 13.77 -15.58
C PRO A 37 -8.83 13.09 -15.84
N THR A 38 -7.85 13.31 -14.95
CA THR A 38 -6.54 12.64 -14.98
C THR A 38 -6.36 11.72 -13.77
N LEU A 39 -5.31 10.90 -13.77
CA LEU A 39 -4.99 9.91 -12.73
C LEU A 39 -3.61 10.20 -12.09
N PRO A 40 -3.46 11.32 -11.36
CA PRO A 40 -2.15 11.78 -10.87
C PRO A 40 -1.46 10.75 -9.96
N SER A 41 -2.24 10.01 -9.16
CA SER A 41 -1.73 9.04 -8.19
C SER A 41 -1.68 7.60 -8.73
N GLY A 42 -1.93 7.40 -10.02
CA GLY A 42 -1.98 6.06 -10.62
C GLY A 42 -3.22 5.26 -10.20
N ILE A 43 -3.08 3.94 -10.27
CA ILE A 43 -4.12 2.96 -9.95
C ILE A 43 -3.53 1.90 -9.02
N ALA A 44 -4.40 1.23 -8.28
CA ALA A 44 -3.99 0.14 -7.41
C ALA A 44 -5.05 -0.96 -7.32
N SER A 45 -4.61 -2.16 -7.00
CA SER A 45 -5.47 -3.24 -6.51
C SER A 45 -5.04 -3.66 -5.11
N ALA A 46 -5.95 -4.19 -4.30
CA ALA A 46 -5.65 -4.61 -2.93
C ALA A 46 -6.57 -5.70 -2.41
N ASP A 47 -6.16 -6.30 -1.29
CA ASP A 47 -6.92 -7.30 -0.54
C ASP A 47 -7.52 -8.39 -1.46
N VAL A 48 -6.70 -8.87 -2.40
CA VAL A 48 -7.09 -9.91 -3.35
C VAL A 48 -7.26 -11.23 -2.61
N THR A 49 -8.44 -11.82 -2.74
CA THR A 49 -8.83 -13.13 -2.19
C THR A 49 -9.21 -14.07 -3.33
N PRO A 50 -9.54 -15.37 -3.09
CA PRO A 50 -9.99 -16.27 -4.14
C PRO A 50 -11.22 -15.77 -4.92
N SER A 51 -12.01 -14.86 -4.34
CA SER A 51 -13.30 -14.43 -4.89
C SER A 51 -13.54 -12.92 -4.91
N SER A 52 -12.57 -12.12 -4.46
CA SER A 52 -12.70 -10.67 -4.39
C SER A 52 -11.39 -9.93 -4.55
N ALA A 53 -11.49 -8.64 -4.84
CA ALA A 53 -10.39 -7.69 -4.85
C ALA A 53 -10.97 -6.29 -4.57
N VAL A 54 -10.14 -5.31 -4.25
CA VAL A 54 -10.49 -3.89 -4.30
C VAL A 54 -9.65 -3.25 -5.40
N VAL A 55 -10.25 -2.40 -6.23
CA VAL A 55 -9.50 -1.51 -7.13
C VAL A 55 -9.69 -0.07 -6.71
N TRP A 56 -8.66 0.75 -6.90
CA TRP A 56 -8.62 2.12 -6.41
C TRP A 56 -7.88 3.05 -7.35
N SER A 57 -8.27 4.32 -7.32
CA SER A 57 -7.52 5.42 -7.91
C SER A 57 -7.98 6.75 -7.33
N LYS A 58 -7.19 7.79 -7.61
CA LYS A 58 -7.53 9.19 -7.38
C LYS A 58 -7.58 9.94 -8.71
N THR A 59 -8.56 10.82 -8.84
CA THR A 59 -8.61 11.78 -9.94
C THR A 59 -8.33 13.22 -9.48
N ASP A 60 -8.13 14.12 -10.43
CA ASP A 60 -7.79 15.53 -10.19
C ASP A 60 -9.03 16.43 -10.00
N ARG A 61 -10.25 15.91 -10.19
CA ARG A 61 -11.51 16.66 -10.18
C ARG A 61 -12.71 15.75 -9.85
N PRO A 62 -13.93 16.29 -9.62
CA PRO A 62 -15.11 15.44 -9.48
C PRO A 62 -15.30 14.52 -10.69
N GLY A 63 -15.47 13.23 -10.44
CA GLY A 63 -15.66 12.24 -11.49
C GLY A 63 -16.31 10.97 -10.97
N ARG A 64 -16.82 10.13 -11.87
CA ARG A 64 -17.30 8.79 -11.52
C ARG A 64 -16.27 7.75 -11.92
N LEU A 65 -15.87 6.91 -10.97
CA LEU A 65 -14.98 5.79 -11.23
C LEU A 65 -15.64 4.81 -12.22
N VAL A 66 -14.91 4.44 -13.26
CA VAL A 66 -15.31 3.40 -14.22
C VAL A 66 -14.19 2.39 -14.41
N VAL A 67 -14.55 1.12 -14.47
CA VAL A 67 -13.61 0.00 -14.57
C VAL A 67 -14.07 -0.96 -15.65
N GLN A 68 -13.18 -1.28 -16.58
CA GLN A 68 -13.32 -2.42 -17.48
C GLN A 68 -12.53 -3.58 -16.88
N LEU A 69 -13.16 -4.73 -16.67
CA LEU A 69 -12.53 -5.92 -16.09
C LEU A 69 -12.61 -7.11 -17.05
N THR A 70 -11.50 -7.77 -17.33
CA THR A 70 -11.45 -8.95 -18.20
C THR A 70 -10.56 -10.04 -17.61
N SER A 71 -10.91 -11.30 -17.85
CA SER A 71 -10.11 -12.47 -17.45
C SER A 71 -9.44 -13.17 -18.63
N HIS A 72 -9.48 -12.57 -19.82
CA HIS A 72 -8.98 -13.16 -21.06
C HIS A 72 -8.06 -12.19 -21.83
N GLY A 73 -7.57 -11.13 -21.19
CA GLY A 73 -6.68 -10.13 -21.77
C GLY A 73 -7.28 -9.30 -22.91
N ARG A 74 -8.60 -9.33 -23.12
CA ARG A 74 -9.29 -8.58 -24.18
C ARG A 74 -10.38 -7.69 -23.61
N PHE A 75 -10.25 -6.37 -23.84
CA PHE A 75 -11.15 -5.35 -23.31
C PHE A 75 -12.44 -5.17 -24.10
N ASP A 76 -12.49 -5.63 -25.35
CA ASP A 76 -13.72 -5.67 -26.18
C ASP A 76 -14.84 -6.52 -25.55
N LYS A 77 -14.45 -7.49 -24.70
CA LYS A 77 -15.34 -8.37 -23.93
C LYS A 77 -15.28 -8.12 -22.42
N ALA A 78 -14.74 -6.98 -22.00
CA ALA A 78 -14.67 -6.65 -20.59
C ALA A 78 -16.05 -6.40 -19.99
N ILE A 79 -16.18 -6.72 -18.70
CA ILE A 79 -17.30 -6.30 -17.89
C ILE A 79 -17.09 -4.82 -17.55
N HIS A 80 -18.12 -4.01 -17.78
CA HIS A 80 -18.13 -2.59 -17.42
C HIS A 80 -18.73 -2.40 -16.04
N LEU A 81 -17.95 -1.88 -15.11
CA LEU A 81 -18.35 -1.59 -13.75
C LEU A 81 -18.31 -0.09 -13.51
N ARG A 82 -19.33 0.43 -12.81
CA ARG A 82 -19.39 1.82 -12.37
C ARG A 82 -19.20 1.86 -10.86
N GLY A 83 -18.18 2.59 -10.41
CA GLY A 83 -17.91 2.86 -9.01
C GLY A 83 -18.55 4.14 -8.50
N PRO A 84 -18.14 4.60 -7.30
CA PRO A 84 -18.68 5.81 -6.68
C PRO A 84 -18.31 7.06 -7.47
N LYS A 85 -19.04 8.15 -7.18
CA LYS A 85 -18.65 9.51 -7.57
C LYS A 85 -17.68 10.04 -6.52
N THR A 86 -16.71 10.82 -6.97
CA THR A 86 -15.73 11.46 -6.11
C THR A 86 -16.10 12.90 -5.82
N SER A 87 -15.71 13.40 -4.65
CA SER A 87 -15.84 14.81 -4.24
C SER A 87 -14.53 15.29 -3.59
N ALA A 88 -14.47 16.58 -3.29
CA ALA A 88 -13.34 17.15 -2.57
C ALA A 88 -13.22 16.62 -1.12
N ASP A 89 -14.33 16.14 -0.54
CA ASP A 89 -14.38 15.66 0.84
C ASP A 89 -13.49 14.44 1.08
N ASP A 90 -13.32 13.60 0.05
CA ASP A 90 -12.47 12.40 0.05
C ASP A 90 -11.25 12.58 -0.85
N ASP A 91 -10.85 13.83 -1.12
CA ASP A 91 -9.75 14.22 -2.00
C ASP A 91 -9.80 13.49 -3.33
N PHE A 92 -10.99 13.41 -3.90
CA PHE A 92 -11.26 12.77 -5.19
C PHE A 92 -10.77 11.32 -5.33
N THR A 93 -10.58 10.60 -4.22
CA THR A 93 -10.23 9.17 -4.20
C THR A 93 -11.49 8.32 -4.40
N ALA A 94 -11.34 7.17 -5.05
CA ALA A 94 -12.41 6.21 -5.21
C ALA A 94 -11.87 4.79 -5.13
N ARG A 95 -12.69 3.92 -4.55
CA ARG A 95 -12.48 2.47 -4.51
C ARG A 95 -13.72 1.73 -4.96
N LEU A 96 -13.51 0.56 -5.54
CA LEU A 96 -14.56 -0.33 -5.99
C LEU A 96 -14.24 -1.77 -5.57
N PRO A 97 -15.00 -2.33 -4.61
CA PRO A 97 -14.92 -3.75 -4.31
C PRO A 97 -15.41 -4.60 -5.50
N LEU A 98 -14.59 -5.55 -5.92
CA LEU A 98 -14.89 -6.55 -6.92
C LEU A 98 -15.27 -7.86 -6.22
N ARG A 99 -16.37 -8.49 -6.64
CA ARG A 99 -16.92 -9.71 -6.03
C ARG A 99 -17.23 -10.75 -7.08
N GLY A 100 -17.36 -12.01 -6.65
CA GLY A 100 -17.70 -13.12 -7.55
C GLY A 100 -16.57 -13.48 -8.52
N LEU A 101 -15.32 -13.15 -8.16
CA LEU A 101 -14.16 -13.52 -8.95
C LEU A 101 -13.93 -15.02 -8.88
N ARG A 102 -13.33 -15.60 -9.92
CA ARG A 102 -12.95 -17.01 -9.94
C ARG A 102 -11.58 -17.17 -9.27
N PRO A 103 -11.36 -18.19 -8.44
CA PRO A 103 -10.03 -18.50 -7.89
C PRO A 103 -9.02 -18.87 -8.98
N GLY A 104 -7.73 -18.57 -8.76
CA GLY A 104 -6.65 -18.94 -9.67
C GLY A 104 -6.68 -18.24 -11.03
N GLN A 105 -7.36 -17.10 -11.12
CA GLN A 105 -7.63 -16.39 -12.37
C GLN A 105 -6.91 -15.05 -12.38
N ARG A 106 -6.15 -14.80 -13.46
CA ARG A 106 -5.66 -13.46 -13.76
C ARG A 106 -6.81 -12.59 -14.28
N TYR A 107 -6.86 -11.37 -13.77
CA TYR A 107 -7.73 -10.31 -14.22
C TYR A 107 -6.88 -9.11 -14.64
N ASP A 108 -7.15 -8.60 -15.84
CA ASP A 108 -6.64 -7.31 -16.29
C ASP A 108 -7.78 -6.30 -16.19
N TYR A 109 -7.47 -5.09 -15.70
CA TYR A 109 -8.45 -4.04 -15.56
C TYR A 109 -7.96 -2.72 -16.16
N ARG A 110 -8.88 -1.97 -16.75
CA ARG A 110 -8.66 -0.59 -17.21
C ARG A 110 -9.55 0.32 -16.41
N LEU A 111 -8.93 1.27 -15.71
CA LEU A 111 -9.61 2.16 -14.79
C LEU A 111 -9.47 3.61 -15.26
N GLY A 112 -10.56 4.38 -15.15
CA GLY A 112 -10.54 5.82 -15.34
C GLY A 112 -11.71 6.50 -14.64
N PHE A 113 -11.91 7.79 -14.92
CA PHE A 113 -13.06 8.55 -14.44
C PHE A 113 -13.84 9.18 -15.59
N GLU A 114 -15.16 9.12 -15.49
CA GLU A 114 -16.08 9.89 -16.31
C GLU A 114 -16.35 11.26 -15.66
N ASP A 115 -16.37 12.32 -16.47
CA ASP A 115 -16.85 13.64 -16.03
C ASP A 115 -18.39 13.70 -15.88
N ALA A 116 -18.92 14.86 -15.52
CA ALA A 116 -20.36 15.07 -15.36
C ALA A 116 -21.18 14.83 -16.65
N SER A 117 -20.54 14.89 -17.82
CA SER A 117 -21.14 14.62 -19.13
C SER A 117 -20.96 13.17 -19.58
N GLY A 118 -20.39 12.30 -18.74
CA GLY A 118 -20.13 10.89 -19.06
C GLY A 118 -18.91 10.66 -19.97
N ARG A 119 -18.05 11.67 -20.17
CA ARG A 119 -16.86 11.53 -21.01
C ARG A 119 -15.72 10.98 -20.18
N ILE A 120 -15.13 9.87 -20.63
CA ILE A 120 -13.98 9.25 -19.97
C ILE A 120 -12.70 10.07 -20.20
N GLY A 121 -11.95 10.28 -19.12
CA GLY A 121 -10.64 10.92 -19.12
C GLY A 121 -9.48 9.97 -19.38
N GLN A 122 -8.35 10.23 -18.72
CA GLN A 122 -7.21 9.31 -18.71
C GLN A 122 -7.64 7.94 -18.18
N THR A 123 -7.13 6.89 -18.80
CA THR A 123 -7.22 5.53 -18.27
C THR A 123 -5.85 4.93 -18.09
N LEU A 124 -5.73 4.04 -17.11
CA LEU A 124 -4.55 3.22 -16.87
C LEU A 124 -4.96 1.76 -16.76
N ASP A 125 -4.04 0.89 -17.16
CA ASP A 125 -4.21 -0.56 -17.13
C ASP A 125 -3.40 -1.14 -15.98
N GLY A 126 -4.00 -2.08 -15.27
CA GLY A 126 -3.37 -2.84 -14.20
C GLY A 126 -3.82 -4.29 -14.24
N SER A 127 -3.24 -5.12 -13.37
CA SER A 127 -3.63 -6.52 -13.29
C SER A 127 -3.49 -7.08 -11.88
N PHE A 128 -4.19 -8.18 -11.62
CA PHE A 128 -4.00 -8.99 -10.42
C PHE A 128 -4.38 -10.45 -10.70
N THR A 129 -3.91 -11.36 -9.86
CA THR A 129 -4.26 -12.78 -9.94
C THR A 129 -4.91 -13.22 -8.65
N THR A 130 -6.12 -13.77 -8.71
CA THR A 130 -6.75 -14.37 -7.53
C THR A 130 -6.00 -15.66 -7.16
N PRO A 131 -5.80 -15.94 -5.85
CA PRO A 131 -5.18 -17.18 -5.40
C PRO A 131 -5.97 -18.41 -5.84
N GLY A 132 -5.25 -19.41 -6.35
CA GLY A 132 -5.77 -20.74 -6.69
C GLY A 132 -5.53 -21.77 -5.59
N ARG A 133 -5.89 -23.04 -5.83
CA ARG A 133 -5.72 -24.11 -4.82
C ARG A 133 -4.28 -24.64 -4.71
N ASN A 134 -3.55 -24.74 -5.82
CA ASN A 134 -2.27 -25.46 -5.91
C ASN A 134 -1.19 -24.64 -6.66
N ARG A 135 -1.01 -23.35 -6.32
CA ARG A 135 0.11 -22.54 -6.84
C ARG A 135 0.91 -22.00 -5.66
N PRO A 136 2.25 -22.06 -5.67
CA PRO A 136 3.08 -21.36 -4.70
C PRO A 136 2.69 -19.89 -4.60
N VAL A 137 2.82 -19.32 -3.41
CA VAL A 137 2.56 -17.89 -3.17
C VAL A 137 3.89 -17.20 -2.90
N SER A 138 4.17 -16.12 -3.62
CA SER A 138 5.29 -15.22 -3.34
C SER A 138 4.78 -13.84 -2.94
N PHE A 139 5.44 -13.20 -1.99
CA PHE A 139 5.16 -11.81 -1.65
C PHE A 139 6.44 -11.10 -1.26
N VAL A 140 6.43 -9.78 -1.42
CA VAL A 140 7.45 -8.87 -0.91
C VAL A 140 6.84 -8.02 0.19
N PHE A 141 7.68 -7.50 1.09
CA PHE A 141 7.23 -6.59 2.13
C PHE A 141 8.25 -5.48 2.36
N THR A 142 7.78 -4.34 2.84
CA THR A 142 8.59 -3.22 3.33
C THR A 142 7.83 -2.50 4.44
N GLY A 143 8.52 -1.67 5.21
CA GLY A 143 7.98 -0.54 5.96
C GLY A 143 8.79 0.71 5.65
N ASP A 144 8.60 1.75 6.45
CA ASP A 144 9.51 2.89 6.61
C ASP A 144 9.70 3.76 5.34
N THR A 145 8.65 3.92 4.55
CA THR A 145 8.71 4.65 3.27
C THR A 145 8.95 6.14 3.49
N ALA A 146 10.06 6.63 2.93
CA ALA A 146 10.54 8.00 3.11
C ALA A 146 10.96 8.35 4.55
N GLY A 147 11.22 7.33 5.37
CA GLY A 147 11.78 7.48 6.71
C GLY A 147 13.19 8.04 6.73
N GLN A 148 13.60 8.53 7.89
CA GLN A 148 14.96 9.02 8.16
C GLN A 148 15.47 10.12 7.20
N GLY A 149 14.58 10.77 6.45
CA GLY A 149 14.94 11.82 5.48
C GLY A 149 15.18 11.33 4.05
N TYR A 150 14.96 10.05 3.74
CA TYR A 150 15.25 9.46 2.42
C TYR A 150 13.99 9.34 1.53
N GLY A 151 13.58 10.44 0.94
CA GLY A 151 12.45 10.52 -0.01
C GLY A 151 12.81 10.17 -1.46
N ILE A 152 12.06 10.74 -2.41
CA ILE A 152 12.24 10.50 -3.86
C ILE A 152 13.53 11.16 -4.31
N ASN A 153 14.47 10.36 -4.84
CA ASN A 153 15.71 10.86 -5.45
C ASN A 153 15.73 10.62 -6.97
N PRO A 154 15.43 11.63 -7.81
CA PRO A 154 15.39 11.48 -9.26
C PRO A 154 16.74 11.13 -9.89
N GLU A 155 17.86 11.53 -9.28
CA GLU A 155 19.20 11.23 -9.80
C GLU A 155 19.52 9.74 -9.73
N LEU A 156 18.88 9.01 -8.81
CA LEU A 156 18.99 7.55 -8.68
C LEU A 156 17.87 6.80 -9.42
N GLY A 157 16.97 7.50 -10.11
CA GLY A 157 15.81 6.91 -10.77
C GLY A 157 14.57 6.78 -9.86
N GLY A 158 14.49 7.55 -8.78
CA GLY A 158 13.37 7.58 -7.84
C GLY A 158 13.51 6.61 -6.67
N MET A 159 12.40 6.08 -6.18
CA MET A 159 12.36 5.09 -5.10
C MET A 159 12.69 3.67 -5.61
N ILE A 160 13.97 3.43 -5.89
CA ILE A 160 14.46 2.22 -6.57
C ILE A 160 14.16 0.88 -5.86
N ALA A 161 13.93 0.89 -4.54
CA ALA A 161 13.53 -0.32 -3.81
C ALA A 161 12.17 -0.85 -4.31
N TYR A 162 11.24 0.04 -4.68
CA TYR A 162 9.96 -0.35 -5.28
C TYR A 162 10.14 -0.98 -6.65
N LYS A 163 11.09 -0.49 -7.44
CA LYS A 163 11.46 -1.10 -8.73
C LYS A 163 12.01 -2.50 -8.52
N ALA A 164 12.94 -2.67 -7.58
CA ALA A 164 13.53 -3.98 -7.27
C ALA A 164 12.47 -4.98 -6.79
N MET A 165 11.55 -4.56 -5.91
CA MET A 165 10.42 -5.37 -5.48
C MET A 165 9.52 -5.76 -6.66
N HIS A 166 9.20 -4.80 -7.54
CA HIS A 166 8.34 -5.04 -8.70
C HIS A 166 8.95 -6.08 -9.66
N GLU A 167 10.26 -6.02 -9.91
CA GLU A 167 10.96 -6.95 -10.80
C GLU A 167 10.90 -8.42 -10.33
N THR A 168 10.66 -8.67 -9.04
CA THR A 168 10.45 -10.03 -8.51
C THR A 168 9.10 -10.64 -8.92
N ARG A 169 8.16 -9.83 -9.44
CA ARG A 169 6.79 -10.22 -9.82
C ARG A 169 6.07 -11.01 -8.71
N PRO A 170 5.92 -10.42 -7.51
CA PRO A 170 5.26 -11.08 -6.38
C PRO A 170 3.75 -11.18 -6.62
N ASP A 171 3.09 -12.09 -5.89
CA ASP A 171 1.63 -12.24 -5.95
C ASP A 171 0.89 -11.14 -5.18
N PHE A 172 1.55 -10.56 -4.17
CA PHE A 172 1.11 -9.34 -3.49
C PHE A 172 2.30 -8.63 -2.81
N PHE A 173 2.07 -7.38 -2.44
CA PHE A 173 2.99 -6.54 -1.68
C PHE A 173 2.37 -6.23 -0.31
N LEU A 174 3.06 -6.60 0.77
CA LEU A 174 2.70 -6.25 2.13
C LEU A 174 3.41 -4.95 2.52
N HIS A 175 2.67 -3.86 2.65
CA HIS A 175 3.20 -2.64 3.23
C HIS A 175 2.93 -2.64 4.74
N SER A 176 3.99 -2.77 5.53
CA SER A 176 3.97 -3.22 6.92
C SER A 176 3.94 -2.07 7.95
N GLY A 177 3.48 -0.89 7.56
CA GLY A 177 3.51 0.30 8.41
C GLY A 177 4.46 1.36 7.88
N ASP A 178 4.37 2.58 8.40
CA ASP A 178 5.16 3.72 7.95
C ASP A 178 5.09 3.91 6.42
N ASN A 179 3.88 3.88 5.88
CA ASN A 179 3.59 4.13 4.48
C ASN A 179 3.92 5.57 4.09
N ILE A 180 4.01 6.45 5.09
CA ILE A 180 4.44 7.84 5.03
C ILE A 180 5.17 8.18 6.33
N TYR A 181 5.94 9.26 6.31
CA TYR A 181 6.40 9.94 7.52
C TYR A 181 5.69 11.29 7.63
N ALA A 182 4.70 11.39 8.51
CA ALA A 182 3.90 12.62 8.70
C ALA A 182 4.58 13.66 9.57
N ASP A 183 5.48 13.23 10.45
CA ASP A 183 6.16 13.96 11.52
C ASP A 183 7.67 14.16 11.25
N GLY A 184 8.17 13.58 10.15
CA GLY A 184 9.51 13.79 9.62
C GLY A 184 9.51 14.76 8.42
N PRO A 185 9.88 16.03 8.60
CA PRO A 185 10.14 16.93 7.48
C PRO A 185 11.27 16.42 6.59
N LEU A 186 11.07 16.42 5.27
CA LEU A 186 12.10 16.07 4.29
C LEU A 186 12.93 17.31 3.95
N ALA A 187 14.23 17.24 4.21
CA ALA A 187 15.19 18.22 3.69
C ALA A 187 15.46 17.94 2.20
N ALA A 188 15.73 19.00 1.42
CA ALA A 188 16.06 18.87 0.01
C ALA A 188 17.36 18.09 -0.23
N GLU A 189 18.32 18.22 0.68
CA GLU A 189 19.60 17.52 0.63
C GLU A 189 19.92 16.92 2.00
N LEU A 190 20.48 15.70 1.97
CA LEU A 190 21.00 15.02 3.16
C LEU A 190 22.37 14.42 2.84
N LYS A 191 23.33 14.63 3.73
CA LYS A 191 24.63 13.97 3.64
C LYS A 191 24.52 12.52 4.10
N VAL A 192 24.87 11.59 3.23
CA VAL A 192 24.89 10.15 3.49
C VAL A 192 26.21 9.76 4.15
N ALA A 193 26.22 8.62 4.86
CA ALA A 193 27.37 8.15 5.63
C ALA A 193 28.66 7.98 4.80
N ASP A 194 28.54 7.66 3.51
CA ASP A 194 29.66 7.54 2.56
C ASP A 194 30.17 8.88 2.01
N GLY A 195 29.59 10.00 2.46
CA GLY A 195 29.94 11.35 2.06
C GLY A 195 29.20 11.86 0.82
N THR A 196 28.40 11.02 0.15
CA THR A 196 27.54 11.46 -0.96
C THR A 196 26.36 12.30 -0.46
N ILE A 197 25.73 13.01 -1.38
CA ILE A 197 24.53 13.82 -1.09
C ILE A 197 23.32 13.12 -1.68
N TRP A 198 22.37 12.80 -0.81
CA TRP A 198 21.02 12.41 -1.20
C TRP A 198 20.22 13.66 -1.53
N LYS A 199 19.52 13.67 -2.66
CA LYS A 199 18.72 14.82 -3.12
C LYS A 199 17.25 14.45 -3.24
N ASN A 200 16.45 14.97 -2.33
CA ASN A 200 15.01 14.73 -2.32
C ASN A 200 14.28 15.69 -3.27
N VAL A 201 13.26 15.19 -3.93
CA VAL A 201 12.11 16.03 -4.28
C VAL A 201 11.45 16.48 -2.96
N VAL A 202 11.10 17.75 -2.85
CA VAL A 202 10.39 18.30 -1.68
C VAL A 202 9.15 19.04 -2.16
N THR A 203 8.01 18.79 -1.53
CA THR A 203 6.76 19.56 -1.66
C THR A 203 6.47 20.28 -0.35
N GLU A 204 5.50 21.20 -0.36
CA GLU A 204 5.08 21.92 0.84
C GLU A 204 4.64 20.94 1.94
N GLU A 205 3.88 19.91 1.58
CA GLU A 205 3.28 18.97 2.53
C GLU A 205 4.29 18.01 3.18
N VAL A 206 5.50 17.87 2.60
CA VAL A 206 6.61 17.13 3.22
C VAL A 206 7.61 18.01 3.98
N SER A 207 7.44 19.34 3.93
CA SER A 207 8.42 20.30 4.46
C SER A 207 8.26 20.62 5.95
N LYS A 208 7.14 20.21 6.58
CA LYS A 208 6.86 20.36 8.02
C LYS A 208 6.03 19.21 8.55
N VAL A 209 5.88 19.09 9.87
CA VAL A 209 4.96 18.10 10.47
C VAL A 209 3.52 18.29 9.95
N ALA A 210 2.83 17.18 9.69
CA ALA A 210 1.45 17.18 9.25
C ALA A 210 0.51 17.33 10.46
N GLU A 211 -0.46 18.23 10.34
CA GLU A 211 -1.46 18.48 11.37
C GLU A 211 -2.87 18.45 10.79
N THR A 212 -3.03 18.99 9.58
CA THR A 212 -4.29 19.05 8.86
C THR A 212 -4.48 17.83 7.98
N LEU A 213 -5.73 17.50 7.68
CA LEU A 213 -6.05 16.40 6.75
C LEU A 213 -5.40 16.60 5.37
N ALA A 214 -5.29 17.84 4.89
CA ALA A 214 -4.64 18.14 3.61
C ALA A 214 -3.15 17.78 3.61
N GLU A 215 -2.45 18.06 4.72
CA GLU A 215 -1.03 17.71 4.88
C GLU A 215 -0.84 16.20 4.96
N TYR A 216 -1.65 15.48 5.73
CA TYR A 216 -1.63 14.01 5.74
C TYR A 216 -1.86 13.42 4.34
N ARG A 217 -2.85 13.92 3.59
CA ARG A 217 -3.07 13.53 2.18
C ARG A 217 -1.87 13.84 1.30
N GLY A 218 -1.21 14.98 1.53
CA GLY A 218 -0.01 15.41 0.83
C GLY A 218 1.14 14.41 0.97
N ARG A 219 1.31 13.81 2.15
CA ARG A 219 2.33 12.77 2.37
C ARG A 219 2.12 11.53 1.50
N TYR A 220 0.87 11.07 1.33
CA TYR A 220 0.58 9.96 0.42
C TYR A 220 0.73 10.36 -1.05
N LYS A 221 0.30 11.57 -1.42
CA LYS A 221 0.50 12.10 -2.79
C LYS A 221 1.98 12.14 -3.15
N TYR A 222 2.83 12.57 -2.23
CA TYR A 222 4.28 12.63 -2.41
C TYR A 222 4.83 11.27 -2.86
N ASN A 223 4.57 10.20 -2.12
CA ASN A 223 5.04 8.86 -2.48
C ASN A 223 4.49 8.40 -3.84
N LEU A 224 3.25 8.77 -4.18
CA LEU A 224 2.62 8.46 -5.46
C LEU A 224 3.07 9.36 -6.63
N MET A 225 3.94 10.35 -6.40
CA MET A 225 4.63 11.06 -7.49
C MET A 225 5.67 10.15 -8.17
N ASP A 226 6.28 9.25 -7.39
CA ASP A 226 7.29 8.33 -7.88
C ASP A 226 6.70 7.31 -8.88
N SER A 227 7.39 7.11 -10.00
CA SER A 227 6.95 6.16 -11.03
C SER A 227 7.12 4.71 -10.59
N ASN A 228 8.14 4.37 -9.81
CA ASN A 228 8.39 3.00 -9.36
C ASN A 228 7.30 2.55 -8.39
N VAL A 229 6.88 3.43 -7.47
CA VAL A 229 5.75 3.17 -6.56
C VAL A 229 4.47 2.93 -7.36
N ARG A 230 4.12 3.84 -8.28
CA ARG A 230 2.91 3.68 -9.11
C ARG A 230 2.94 2.44 -10.00
N SER A 231 4.10 2.08 -10.55
CA SER A 231 4.26 0.88 -11.35
C SER A 231 4.05 -0.39 -10.52
N LEU A 232 4.63 -0.48 -9.32
CA LEU A 232 4.37 -1.62 -8.42
C LEU A 232 2.88 -1.71 -8.10
N TYR A 233 2.23 -0.59 -7.75
CA TYR A 233 0.83 -0.59 -7.31
C TYR A 233 -0.15 -0.96 -8.43
N ALA A 234 0.17 -0.64 -9.69
CA ALA A 234 -0.65 -1.00 -10.84
C ALA A 234 -0.66 -2.51 -11.13
N ASP A 235 0.45 -3.20 -10.87
CA ASP A 235 0.66 -4.60 -11.26
C ASP A 235 0.63 -5.59 -10.09
N VAL A 236 0.88 -5.13 -8.87
CA VAL A 236 0.98 -5.96 -7.67
C VAL A 236 -0.07 -5.53 -6.63
N PRO A 237 -0.97 -6.44 -6.21
CA PRO A 237 -1.95 -6.15 -5.18
C PRO A 237 -1.34 -5.76 -3.84
N LEU A 238 -1.88 -4.72 -3.21
CA LEU A 238 -1.50 -4.29 -1.88
C LEU A 238 -2.21 -5.09 -0.78
N VAL A 239 -1.47 -5.33 0.29
CA VAL A 239 -1.98 -5.60 1.63
C VAL A 239 -1.33 -4.56 2.53
N ALA A 240 -2.05 -3.47 2.83
CA ALA A 240 -1.51 -2.37 3.64
C ALA A 240 -1.97 -2.46 5.11
N GLN A 241 -1.07 -2.09 6.02
CA GLN A 241 -1.33 -1.75 7.42
C GLN A 241 -0.60 -0.44 7.75
N TRP A 242 -0.99 0.23 8.83
CA TRP A 242 -0.29 1.44 9.32
C TRP A 242 0.59 1.11 10.53
N ASP A 243 1.47 2.03 10.88
CA ASP A 243 2.17 2.11 12.16
C ASP A 243 2.03 3.54 12.74
N ASP A 244 3.04 4.07 13.43
CA ASP A 244 2.99 5.37 14.08
C ASP A 244 3.18 6.54 13.13
N HIS A 245 4.11 6.45 12.18
CA HIS A 245 4.49 7.60 11.35
C HIS A 245 3.41 8.00 10.32
N GLU A 246 2.34 7.22 10.16
CA GLU A 246 1.09 7.71 9.55
C GLU A 246 0.49 8.89 10.32
N THR A 247 0.70 8.95 11.63
CA THR A 247 0.24 10.01 12.54
C THR A 247 1.41 10.86 13.05
N LEU A 248 2.27 10.27 13.90
CA LEU A 248 3.52 10.81 14.45
C LEU A 248 4.22 9.75 15.32
N ASN A 249 5.55 9.82 15.44
CA ASN A 249 6.39 8.87 16.15
C ASN A 249 5.83 8.47 17.53
N ASN A 250 5.74 7.16 17.75
CA ASN A 250 5.40 6.49 19.00
C ASN A 250 4.06 6.88 19.65
N TRP A 251 3.11 7.41 18.88
CA TRP A 251 1.86 7.92 19.45
C TRP A 251 0.99 6.87 20.15
N TYR A 252 0.14 7.32 21.08
CA TYR A 252 -0.92 6.50 21.68
C TYR A 252 -2.23 7.29 21.92
N PRO A 253 -3.39 6.61 22.01
CA PRO A 253 -4.67 7.27 22.29
C PRO A 253 -4.68 8.08 23.59
N GLY A 254 -5.19 9.30 23.53
CA GLY A 254 -5.27 10.22 24.66
C GLY A 254 -3.98 11.00 24.97
N GLU A 255 -2.93 10.82 24.18
CA GLU A 255 -1.69 11.59 24.34
C GLU A 255 -1.88 13.09 24.05
N ILE A 256 -1.18 13.93 24.83
CA ILE A 256 -1.09 15.38 24.63
C ILE A 256 0.37 15.74 24.36
N LEU A 257 0.64 16.22 23.16
CA LEU A 257 1.99 16.55 22.70
C LEU A 257 2.57 17.76 23.43
N THR A 258 3.88 17.68 23.68
CA THR A 258 4.71 18.83 24.11
C THR A 258 5.60 19.37 23.00
N ASP A 259 5.63 18.72 21.83
CA ASP A 259 6.46 19.12 20.70
C ASP A 259 5.97 20.45 20.09
N ASP A 260 6.81 21.48 20.14
CA ASP A 260 6.51 22.83 19.67
C ASP A 260 6.35 22.95 18.15
N ARG A 261 6.73 21.93 17.37
CA ARG A 261 6.45 21.86 15.93
C ARG A 261 4.95 21.78 15.63
N TYR A 262 4.15 21.33 16.60
CA TYR A 262 2.70 21.14 16.47
C TYR A 262 1.91 22.25 17.14
N THR A 263 0.88 22.74 16.46
CA THR A 263 -0.13 23.65 17.02
C THR A 263 -1.31 22.87 17.63
N GLU A 264 -1.76 21.79 16.99
CA GLU A 264 -2.70 20.84 17.59
C GLU A 264 -1.93 19.86 18.48
N LYS A 265 -2.26 19.84 19.77
CA LYS A 265 -1.56 18.99 20.75
C LYS A 265 -2.28 17.68 21.05
N ARG A 266 -3.57 17.55 20.73
CA ARG A 266 -4.33 16.32 21.01
C ARG A 266 -4.06 15.30 19.91
N VAL A 267 -3.35 14.23 20.26
CA VAL A 267 -3.00 13.16 19.33
C VAL A 267 -4.22 12.49 18.73
N ASP A 268 -5.33 12.34 19.47
CA ASP A 268 -6.57 11.76 18.94
C ASP A 268 -7.12 12.52 17.72
N VAL A 269 -6.91 13.84 17.65
CA VAL A 269 -7.32 14.67 16.51
C VAL A 269 -6.42 14.40 15.30
N LEU A 270 -5.11 14.33 15.54
CA LEU A 270 -4.10 14.03 14.53
C LEU A 270 -4.32 12.62 13.95
N ALA A 271 -4.46 11.63 14.82
CA ALA A 271 -4.71 10.23 14.47
C ALA A 271 -6.00 10.06 13.65
N ALA A 272 -7.08 10.79 13.98
CA ALA A 272 -8.31 10.75 13.19
C ALA A 272 -8.12 11.29 11.77
N ARG A 273 -7.33 12.36 11.60
CA ARG A 273 -7.00 12.94 10.28
C ARG A 273 -6.07 12.02 9.49
N ALA A 274 -5.03 11.51 10.14
CA ALA A 274 -4.10 10.52 9.59
C ALA A 274 -4.85 9.28 9.08
N LYS A 275 -5.74 8.72 9.90
CA LYS A 275 -6.54 7.54 9.56
C LYS A 275 -7.44 7.78 8.35
N LYS A 276 -8.09 8.95 8.27
CA LYS A 276 -8.89 9.30 7.08
C LYS A 276 -8.02 9.35 5.82
N ALA A 277 -6.84 9.97 5.87
CA ALA A 277 -5.93 9.99 4.74
C ALA A 277 -5.42 8.59 4.37
N PHE A 278 -5.06 7.77 5.35
CA PHE A 278 -4.64 6.37 5.16
C PHE A 278 -5.71 5.56 4.40
N LEU A 279 -6.96 5.60 4.86
CA LEU A 279 -8.07 4.86 4.23
C LEU A 279 -8.48 5.43 2.86
N GLU A 280 -8.17 6.69 2.59
CA GLU A 280 -8.38 7.30 1.27
C GLU A 280 -7.31 6.90 0.26
N TYR A 281 -6.05 6.74 0.68
CA TYR A 281 -4.91 6.57 -0.21
C TYR A 281 -4.39 5.14 -0.34
N LEU A 282 -4.63 4.29 0.65
CA LEU A 282 -4.23 2.88 0.60
C LEU A 282 -5.48 2.01 0.49
N PRO A 283 -5.71 1.38 -0.67
CA PRO A 283 -6.89 0.56 -0.86
C PRO A 283 -6.92 -0.63 0.08
N MET A 284 -8.06 -0.81 0.74
CA MET A 284 -8.37 -2.02 1.49
C MET A 284 -9.88 -2.27 1.53
N GLU A 285 -10.22 -3.50 1.85
CA GLU A 285 -11.58 -3.94 2.11
C GLU A 285 -12.08 -3.36 3.43
N HIS A 286 -13.19 -2.61 3.41
CA HIS A 286 -13.81 -2.15 4.66
C HIS A 286 -14.77 -3.23 5.16
N VAL A 287 -14.27 -4.05 6.08
CA VAL A 287 -15.03 -5.15 6.68
C VAL A 287 -16.29 -4.60 7.36
N SER A 288 -17.46 -5.01 6.87
CA SER A 288 -18.78 -4.61 7.39
C SER A 288 -19.00 -3.09 7.45
N GLY A 289 -18.37 -2.33 6.55
CA GLY A 289 -18.47 -0.87 6.52
C GLY A 289 -17.79 -0.17 7.70
N ARG A 290 -16.95 -0.88 8.46
CA ARG A 290 -16.13 -0.29 9.51
C ARG A 290 -14.78 0.13 8.93
N ASP A 291 -14.34 1.32 9.34
CA ASP A 291 -13.03 1.89 9.04
C ASP A 291 -11.97 1.26 9.97
N ARG A 292 -11.83 -0.06 9.87
CA ARG A 292 -10.99 -0.90 10.71
C ARG A 292 -9.81 -1.42 9.91
N ILE A 293 -8.60 -1.25 10.45
CA ILE A 293 -7.35 -1.58 9.75
C ILE A 293 -7.03 -3.07 9.91
N TYR A 294 -7.13 -3.60 11.14
CA TYR A 294 -6.88 -5.01 11.38
C TYR A 294 -7.91 -5.90 10.68
N ARG A 295 -7.41 -6.90 9.95
CA ARG A 295 -8.20 -7.80 9.09
C ARG A 295 -7.39 -9.03 8.69
N LYS A 296 -8.10 -10.02 8.15
CA LYS A 296 -7.49 -11.23 7.58
C LYS A 296 -7.65 -11.19 6.06
N VAL A 297 -6.55 -11.37 5.34
CA VAL A 297 -6.55 -11.58 3.89
C VAL A 297 -6.19 -13.04 3.62
N SER A 298 -7.14 -13.77 3.04
CA SER A 298 -6.96 -15.18 2.71
C SER A 298 -6.42 -15.35 1.29
N TYR A 299 -5.24 -15.95 1.16
CA TYR A 299 -4.57 -16.20 -0.11
C TYR A 299 -4.67 -17.69 -0.50
N GLY A 300 -5.92 -18.16 -0.67
CA GLY A 300 -6.22 -19.55 -0.99
C GLY A 300 -5.98 -20.49 0.20
N PRO A 301 -5.77 -21.81 -0.03
CA PRO A 301 -5.56 -22.77 1.05
C PRO A 301 -4.14 -22.73 1.64
N LEU A 302 -3.23 -21.97 1.03
CA LEU A 302 -1.83 -21.98 1.43
C LEU A 302 -1.49 -20.93 2.47
N LEU A 303 -2.08 -19.74 2.42
CA LEU A 303 -1.67 -18.62 3.26
C LEU A 303 -2.89 -17.83 3.75
N ASP A 304 -2.94 -17.55 5.04
CA ASP A 304 -3.73 -16.46 5.62
C ASP A 304 -2.78 -15.40 6.19
N VAL A 305 -2.99 -14.12 5.84
CA VAL A 305 -2.27 -12.97 6.40
C VAL A 305 -3.19 -12.25 7.38
N PHE A 306 -2.77 -12.13 8.64
CA PHE A 306 -3.48 -11.42 9.71
C PHE A 306 -2.80 -10.07 9.92
N CYS A 307 -3.37 -9.01 9.37
CA CYS A 307 -2.85 -7.65 9.52
C CYS A 307 -3.34 -7.10 10.86
N LEU A 308 -2.41 -6.61 11.67
CA LEU A 308 -2.70 -6.00 12.96
C LEU A 308 -2.89 -4.48 12.81
N ASP A 309 -3.40 -3.89 13.87
CA ASP A 309 -3.37 -2.45 14.16
C ASP A 309 -2.89 -2.33 15.58
N MET A 310 -1.61 -2.03 15.78
CA MET A 310 -1.02 -1.97 17.12
C MET A 310 -0.86 -0.52 17.62
N ARG A 311 -1.56 0.43 16.99
CA ARG A 311 -1.60 1.85 17.40
C ARG A 311 -2.96 2.30 17.91
N THR A 312 -4.07 2.00 17.21
CA THR A 312 -5.41 2.50 17.58
C THR A 312 -5.83 2.11 19.01
N TYR A 313 -5.36 0.95 19.50
CA TYR A 313 -5.90 0.31 20.70
C TYR A 313 -4.86 0.11 21.82
N ARG A 314 -3.63 0.61 21.63
CA ARG A 314 -2.56 0.48 22.62
C ARG A 314 -2.76 1.42 23.81
N GLY A 315 -2.11 1.11 24.92
CA GLY A 315 -1.96 2.03 26.05
C GLY A 315 -0.76 2.96 25.90
N ALA A 316 -0.64 3.89 26.85
CA ALA A 316 0.50 4.81 26.97
C ALA A 316 1.84 4.07 26.93
N ASN A 317 2.87 4.75 26.40
CA ASN A 317 4.22 4.23 26.30
C ASN A 317 4.80 3.95 27.69
N PRO A 318 5.11 2.68 28.01
CA PRO A 318 5.69 2.35 29.30
C PRO A 318 7.19 2.67 29.31
N VAL A 319 7.75 2.81 30.51
CA VAL A 319 9.18 2.69 30.72
C VAL A 319 9.60 1.22 30.64
N PRO A 320 10.87 0.91 30.30
CA PRO A 320 11.40 -0.44 30.43
C PRO A 320 11.13 -1.03 31.81
N SER A 321 10.97 -2.35 31.88
CA SER A 321 10.73 -3.09 33.13
C SER A 321 9.40 -2.79 33.83
N THR A 322 8.40 -2.26 33.11
CA THR A 322 7.05 -2.08 33.66
C THR A 322 6.45 -3.42 34.05
N VAL A 323 6.10 -3.61 35.34
CA VAL A 323 5.65 -4.90 35.87
C VAL A 323 4.19 -5.22 35.52
N GLY A 324 3.31 -4.22 35.49
CA GLY A 324 1.87 -4.41 35.23
C GLY A 324 1.53 -4.53 33.74
N PRO A 325 0.30 -4.97 33.40
CA PRO A 325 -0.14 -5.06 32.02
C PRO A 325 -0.34 -3.67 31.40
N VAL A 326 0.08 -3.53 30.14
CA VAL A 326 -0.20 -2.38 29.27
C VAL A 326 -0.79 -2.91 27.98
N ALA A 327 -1.86 -2.30 27.47
CA ALA A 327 -2.50 -2.75 26.24
C ALA A 327 -1.62 -2.51 25.01
N MET A 328 -1.72 -3.39 24.01
CA MET A 328 -1.06 -3.24 22.71
C MET A 328 -2.04 -3.38 21.54
N LEU A 329 -2.70 -4.52 21.43
CA LEU A 329 -3.76 -4.79 20.46
C LEU A 329 -5.14 -4.37 20.97
N GLY A 330 -5.32 -4.34 22.30
CA GLY A 330 -6.61 -4.21 22.93
C GLY A 330 -7.43 -5.50 22.87
N ALA A 331 -8.33 -5.67 23.83
CA ALA A 331 -9.00 -6.95 24.09
C ALA A 331 -9.80 -7.49 22.89
N GLU A 332 -10.47 -6.62 22.11
CA GLU A 332 -11.27 -7.05 20.96
C GLU A 332 -10.38 -7.61 19.84
N GLN A 333 -9.29 -6.92 19.49
CA GLN A 333 -8.38 -7.35 18.44
C GLN A 333 -7.57 -8.58 18.88
N ALA A 334 -7.13 -8.64 20.14
CA ALA A 334 -6.45 -9.81 20.67
C ALA A 334 -7.35 -11.06 20.60
N ALA A 335 -8.61 -10.96 21.01
CA ALA A 335 -9.58 -12.04 20.91
C ALA A 335 -9.95 -12.38 19.46
N TRP A 336 -10.05 -11.38 18.59
CA TRP A 336 -10.22 -11.57 17.14
C TRP A 336 -9.07 -12.39 16.55
N LEU A 337 -7.83 -12.03 16.87
CA LEU A 337 -6.64 -12.71 16.35
C LEU A 337 -6.63 -14.18 16.78
N VAL A 338 -6.87 -14.46 18.07
CA VAL A 338 -7.00 -15.84 18.59
C VAL A 338 -8.05 -16.63 17.82
N ARG A 339 -9.25 -16.07 17.65
CA ARG A 339 -10.34 -16.74 16.95
C ARG A 339 -10.04 -16.99 15.48
N GLU A 340 -9.53 -16.00 14.76
CA GLU A 340 -9.28 -16.13 13.32
C GLU A 340 -8.12 -17.07 13.02
N VAL A 341 -7.07 -17.06 13.84
CA VAL A 341 -5.94 -18.00 13.73
C VAL A 341 -6.40 -19.43 14.03
N ALA A 342 -7.24 -19.62 15.05
CA ALA A 342 -7.84 -20.92 15.38
C ALA A 342 -8.76 -21.46 14.26
N ALA A 343 -9.53 -20.57 13.61
CA ALA A 343 -10.43 -20.93 12.52
C ALA A 343 -9.70 -21.18 11.18
N SER A 344 -8.46 -20.70 11.03
CA SER A 344 -7.70 -20.77 9.77
C SER A 344 -7.23 -22.19 9.45
N ARG A 345 -7.65 -22.66 8.27
CA ARG A 345 -7.20 -23.93 7.67
C ARG A 345 -6.03 -23.75 6.70
N ALA A 346 -5.51 -22.53 6.55
CA ALA A 346 -4.37 -22.27 5.67
C ALA A 346 -3.11 -22.97 6.19
N THR A 347 -2.26 -23.42 5.26
CA THR A 347 -0.98 -24.09 5.59
C THR A 347 -0.06 -23.15 6.37
N TRP A 348 0.09 -21.93 5.89
CA TRP A 348 0.85 -20.84 6.48
C TRP A 348 -0.08 -19.79 7.06
N LYS A 349 0.31 -19.25 8.21
CA LYS A 349 -0.37 -18.19 8.92
C LYS A 349 0.67 -17.12 9.21
N VAL A 350 0.57 -15.98 8.55
CA VAL A 350 1.49 -14.85 8.72
C VAL A 350 0.77 -13.79 9.52
N ILE A 351 1.33 -13.40 10.66
CA ILE A 351 0.84 -12.25 11.43
C ILE A 351 1.70 -11.07 11.00
N ALA A 352 1.10 -10.12 10.28
CA ALA A 352 1.75 -8.87 9.93
C ALA A 352 1.63 -7.92 11.14
N SER A 353 2.75 -7.71 11.80
CA SER A 353 2.94 -6.89 12.99
C SER A 353 3.60 -5.60 12.52
N ASP A 354 3.01 -4.45 12.83
CA ASP A 354 3.58 -3.15 12.47
C ASP A 354 4.87 -2.87 13.29
N MET A 355 4.90 -3.28 14.56
CA MET A 355 6.11 -3.26 15.39
C MET A 355 6.76 -4.64 15.64
N PRO A 356 8.07 -4.68 15.98
CA PRO A 356 8.73 -5.91 16.43
C PRO A 356 8.20 -6.40 17.79
N LEU A 357 8.08 -7.72 17.94
CA LEU A 357 7.58 -8.32 19.18
C LEU A 357 8.67 -8.52 20.26
N GLY A 358 9.89 -8.89 19.83
CA GLY A 358 10.96 -9.36 20.72
C GLY A 358 12.16 -8.44 20.84
N LEU A 359 12.10 -7.24 20.25
CA LEU A 359 13.16 -6.24 20.31
C LEU A 359 12.75 -5.10 21.23
N LEU A 360 13.63 -4.73 22.13
CA LEU A 360 13.49 -3.48 22.86
C LEU A 360 13.77 -2.34 21.88
N VAL A 361 12.78 -1.47 21.67
CA VAL A 361 12.88 -0.29 20.82
C VAL A 361 12.76 0.94 21.72
N PRO A 362 13.89 1.54 22.15
CA PRO A 362 13.89 2.68 23.06
C PRO A 362 13.46 3.96 22.34
N ASP A 363 12.69 4.78 23.02
CA ASP A 363 12.34 6.15 22.62
C ASP A 363 12.48 7.07 23.84
N GLY A 364 13.65 7.70 23.97
CA GLY A 364 14.07 8.35 25.21
C GLY A 364 14.10 7.34 26.38
N ASP A 365 13.38 7.67 27.46
CA ASP A 365 13.23 6.79 28.64
C ASP A 365 12.07 5.79 28.49
N LEU A 366 11.33 5.84 27.38
CA LEU A 366 10.17 5.00 27.10
C LEU A 366 10.51 3.90 26.09
N ILE A 367 9.55 3.00 25.87
CA ILE A 367 9.64 1.97 24.83
C ILE A 367 8.48 2.07 23.84
N GLU A 368 8.83 1.89 22.57
CA GLU A 368 7.89 1.98 21.46
C GLU A 368 7.19 0.65 21.18
N ALA A 369 7.96 -0.44 21.13
CA ALA A 369 7.48 -1.74 20.71
C ALA A 369 6.91 -2.58 21.87
N VAL A 370 6.80 -3.90 21.65
CA VAL A 370 6.20 -4.84 22.60
C VAL A 370 7.15 -5.21 23.74
N ALA A 371 8.42 -5.46 23.43
CA ALA A 371 9.36 -6.02 24.39
C ALA A 371 9.60 -5.06 25.56
N ASN A 372 9.55 -5.57 26.79
CA ASN A 372 9.58 -4.78 28.01
C ASN A 372 10.92 -4.86 28.75
N GLY A 373 11.81 -5.75 28.32
CA GLY A 373 13.17 -5.88 28.86
C GLY A 373 13.27 -6.59 30.22
N LEU A 374 12.19 -7.19 30.72
CA LEU A 374 12.25 -8.04 31.91
C LEU A 374 12.79 -9.44 31.57
N PRO A 375 13.71 -10.00 32.36
CA PRO A 375 14.07 -11.40 32.23
C PRO A 375 12.94 -12.30 32.76
N GLY A 376 12.51 -13.28 31.96
CA GLY A 376 11.58 -14.32 32.39
C GLY A 376 10.11 -14.01 32.10
N ALA A 377 9.36 -13.57 33.12
CA ALA A 377 7.90 -13.41 33.01
C ALA A 377 7.52 -12.17 32.18
N PRO A 378 6.42 -12.24 31.39
CA PRO A 378 5.94 -11.10 30.61
C PRO A 378 5.67 -9.87 31.49
N GLY A 379 6.12 -8.69 31.03
CA GLY A 379 5.82 -7.38 31.64
C GLY A 379 5.23 -6.39 30.64
N GLY A 380 4.57 -5.33 31.12
CA GLY A 380 4.06 -4.26 30.25
C GLY A 380 3.15 -4.79 29.13
N ARG A 381 3.50 -4.47 27.88
CA ARG A 381 2.80 -4.90 26.65
C ARG A 381 2.96 -6.39 26.35
N GLU A 382 3.99 -7.04 26.86
CA GLU A 382 4.23 -8.47 26.64
C GLU A 382 3.11 -9.34 27.22
N HIS A 383 2.37 -8.86 28.22
CA HIS A 383 1.25 -9.60 28.81
C HIS A 383 0.20 -10.01 27.78
N GLU A 384 -0.21 -9.08 26.92
CA GLU A 384 -1.26 -9.35 25.94
C GLU A 384 -0.76 -10.29 24.84
N ILE A 385 0.49 -10.11 24.39
CA ILE A 385 1.11 -11.00 23.40
C ILE A 385 1.33 -12.40 23.99
N ALA A 386 1.80 -12.50 25.23
CA ALA A 386 1.95 -13.77 25.94
C ALA A 386 0.62 -14.49 26.10
N TRP A 387 -0.46 -13.75 26.40
CA TRP A 387 -1.82 -14.29 26.42
C TRP A 387 -2.21 -14.84 25.04
N VAL A 388 -2.06 -14.07 23.95
CA VAL A 388 -2.36 -14.53 22.58
C VAL A 388 -1.61 -15.82 22.24
N LEU A 389 -0.29 -15.85 22.48
CA LEU A 389 0.56 -17.01 22.21
C LEU A 389 0.15 -18.23 23.05
N SER A 390 -0.28 -18.02 24.30
CA SER A 390 -0.81 -19.10 25.14
C SER A 390 -2.10 -19.71 24.55
N GLN A 391 -2.98 -18.89 23.96
CA GLN A 391 -4.20 -19.35 23.32
C GLN A 391 -3.90 -20.11 22.02
N PHE A 392 -2.88 -19.71 21.25
CA PHE A 392 -2.44 -20.48 20.09
C PHE A 392 -1.96 -21.87 20.49
N LYS A 393 -1.23 -21.98 21.61
CA LYS A 393 -0.75 -23.26 22.14
C LYS A 393 -1.91 -24.16 22.58
N SER A 394 -2.88 -23.63 23.32
CA SER A 394 -4.03 -24.42 23.80
C SER A 394 -4.88 -24.96 22.65
N THR A 395 -5.09 -24.15 21.61
CA THR A 395 -5.88 -24.55 20.43
C THR A 395 -5.21 -25.68 19.63
N ARG A 396 -3.86 -25.72 19.57
CA ARG A 396 -3.12 -26.83 18.95
C ARG A 396 -3.26 -28.14 19.73
N CYS A 397 -3.35 -28.08 21.05
CA CYS A 397 -3.52 -29.27 21.90
C CYS A 397 -4.96 -29.82 21.86
N GLY A 398 -5.94 -29.04 21.42
CA GLY A 398 -7.36 -29.43 21.35
C GLY A 398 -7.78 -30.19 20.07
N THR A 399 -6.86 -30.47 19.14
CA THR A 399 -7.17 -31.19 17.89
C THR A 399 -6.34 -32.47 17.75
N ARG A 400 -6.72 -33.51 18.50
CA ARG A 400 -6.54 -34.95 18.19
C ARG A 400 -7.28 -35.80 19.25
N SER A 401 -8.60 -35.77 19.24
CA SER A 401 -9.45 -36.80 19.84
C SER A 401 -10.85 -36.68 19.23
N GLY A 402 -11.17 -37.58 18.31
CA GLY A 402 -12.42 -37.62 17.55
C GLY A 402 -12.16 -38.02 16.11
#